data_AF-A0A5J4G0Q5-F1
#
_entry.id   AF-A0A5J4G0Q5-F1
#
_cell.length_a   1.000
_cell.length_b   1.000
_cell.length_c   1.000
_cell.angle_alpha   90.00
_cell.angle_beta   90.00
_cell.angle_gamma   90.00
#
_symmetry.space_group_name_H-M   'P 1'
#
loop_
_entity.id
_entity.type
_entity.pdbx_description
1 polymer ?
#
loop_
_entity_poly.entity_id
_entity_poly.type
_entity_poly.pdbx_seq_one_letter_code
_entity_poly.pdbx_strand_id
1 'polypeptide(L)'
;MKNTLAFVVLAFISLNILGQVSKSESTTFFVNVYLNEQKHIRLENNLVDFEKVNNDTANLVNDHLLNSNAENVNVVYRIYADKTLSKDFIKMVDQKMLDGYNKNASSMHFLLENQKINLNVPNWFQKLEAVNLEKIKG
;
A
#
# COMPACT_ATOMS: atom_id res chain seq x y z
N MET A 1 55.99 37.82 -30.21
CA MET A 1 55.33 38.88 -29.42
C MET A 1 54.05 39.31 -30.14
N LYS A 2 52.93 39.37 -29.38
CA LYS A 2 51.63 40.05 -29.67
C LYS A 2 50.72 39.33 -30.71
N ASN A 3 49.73 38.54 -30.30
CA ASN A 3 48.37 38.85 -29.77
C ASN A 3 47.52 39.79 -30.62
N THR A 4 46.45 39.28 -31.26
CA THR A 4 45.05 39.82 -31.28
C THR A 4 44.15 38.76 -31.95
N LEU A 5 43.24 38.05 -31.26
CA LEU A 5 41.79 38.36 -31.03
C LEU A 5 41.11 39.05 -32.24
N ALA A 6 39.97 38.62 -32.81
CA ALA A 6 38.64 38.39 -32.21
C ALA A 6 37.67 37.81 -33.28
N PHE A 7 36.83 36.79 -32.98
CA PHE A 7 35.36 36.82 -32.75
C PHE A 7 34.42 37.11 -33.95
N VAL A 8 33.53 36.15 -34.29
CA VAL A 8 32.08 36.21 -34.64
C VAL A 8 31.63 34.74 -34.88
N VAL A 9 31.06 33.98 -33.93
CA VAL A 9 29.65 33.93 -33.45
C VAL A 9 28.61 33.73 -34.57
N LEU A 10 28.01 32.53 -34.66
CA LEU A 10 26.57 32.27 -34.81
C LEU A 10 26.38 30.74 -34.88
N ALA A 11 25.93 30.11 -33.80
CA ALA A 11 24.53 29.80 -33.53
C ALA A 11 24.15 28.43 -34.10
N PHE A 12 24.00 27.44 -33.20
CA PHE A 12 23.01 26.34 -33.20
C PHE A 12 23.46 25.28 -32.19
N ILE A 13 23.72 25.68 -30.95
CA ILE A 13 23.64 24.74 -29.84
C ILE A 13 22.17 24.77 -29.44
N SER A 14 21.39 23.87 -30.03
CA SER A 14 20.07 23.53 -29.52
C SER A 14 20.24 23.04 -28.09
N LEU A 15 20.03 23.96 -27.16
CA LEU A 15 19.72 23.68 -25.77
C LEU A 15 18.48 22.78 -25.74
N ASN A 16 18.70 21.48 -25.91
CA ASN A 16 17.83 20.47 -25.36
C ASN A 16 18.05 20.52 -23.85
N ILE A 17 17.50 21.56 -23.21
CA ILE A 17 17.14 21.49 -21.80
C ILE A 17 16.04 20.43 -21.75
N LEU A 18 16.47 19.16 -21.74
CA LEU A 18 15.64 18.07 -21.27
C LEU A 18 15.42 18.40 -19.80
N GLY A 19 14.32 19.10 -19.52
CA GLY A 19 13.72 19.11 -18.22
C GLY A 19 13.46 17.66 -17.84
N GLN A 20 14.40 17.08 -17.10
CA GLN A 20 14.13 15.87 -16.35
C GLN A 20 13.13 16.29 -15.28
N VAL A 21 11.85 16.26 -15.63
CA VAL A 21 10.79 16.17 -14.64
C VAL A 21 11.08 14.86 -13.94
N SER A 22 11.73 14.95 -12.77
CA SER A 22 11.91 13.83 -11.87
C SER A 22 10.51 13.33 -11.56
N LYS A 23 10.09 12.26 -12.25
CA LYS A 23 8.89 11.51 -11.91
C LYS A 23 9.10 11.08 -10.47
N SER A 24 8.39 11.72 -9.54
CA SER A 24 8.29 11.25 -8.16
C SER A 24 7.88 9.78 -8.22
N GLU A 25 8.77 8.88 -7.81
CA GLU A 25 8.50 7.45 -7.79
C GLU A 25 7.34 7.21 -6.83
N SER A 26 6.25 6.61 -7.32
CA SER A 26 5.13 6.27 -6.46
C SER A 26 5.51 5.08 -5.58
N THR A 27 5.43 5.24 -4.27
CA THR A 27 5.66 4.16 -3.32
C THR A 27 4.35 3.44 -3.03
N THR A 28 4.42 2.14 -2.76
CA THR A 28 3.24 1.37 -2.34
C THR A 28 3.33 1.10 -0.84
N PHE A 29 2.29 1.51 -0.11
CA PHE A 29 2.12 1.17 1.30
C PHE A 29 1.07 0.07 1.43
N PHE A 30 1.50 -1.09 1.93
CA PHE A 30 0.61 -2.22 2.17
C PHE A 30 0.05 -2.14 3.58
N VAL A 31 -1.26 -2.24 3.72
CA VAL A 31 -1.92 -2.46 5.00
C VAL A 31 -2.56 -3.84 4.99
N ASN A 32 -2.17 -4.69 5.94
CA ASN A 32 -2.56 -6.08 6.04
C ASN A 32 -3.66 -6.24 7.09
N VAL A 33 -4.72 -6.97 6.73
CA VAL A 33 -5.76 -7.35 7.68
C VAL A 33 -6.03 -8.84 7.60
N TYR A 34 -6.10 -9.49 8.76
CA TYR A 34 -6.49 -10.90 8.87
C TYR A 34 -7.87 -11.01 9.51
N LEU A 35 -8.74 -11.80 8.88
CA LEU A 35 -10.09 -12.10 9.32
C LEU A 35 -10.21 -13.61 9.58
N ASN A 36 -10.52 -13.99 10.81
CA ASN A 36 -10.66 -15.41 11.16
C ASN A 36 -12.13 -15.88 11.13
N GLU A 37 -12.34 -17.18 11.30
CA GLU A 37 -13.67 -17.82 11.35
C GLU A 37 -14.56 -17.27 12.50
N GLN A 38 -13.97 -16.72 13.58
CA GLN A 38 -14.69 -16.05 14.68
C GLN A 38 -14.99 -14.56 14.42
N LYS A 39 -14.75 -14.04 13.21
CA LYS A 39 -14.91 -12.61 12.85
C LYS A 39 -14.01 -11.66 13.64
N HIS A 40 -12.93 -12.14 14.23
CA HIS A 40 -11.90 -11.26 14.77
C HIS A 40 -11.16 -10.59 13.61
N ILE A 41 -10.92 -9.29 13.77
CA ILE A 41 -10.26 -8.45 12.79
C ILE A 41 -8.89 -8.08 13.36
N ARG A 42 -7.83 -8.55 12.71
CA ARG A 42 -6.46 -8.17 13.07
C ARG A 42 -5.90 -7.25 12.00
N LEU A 43 -5.79 -5.96 12.31
CA LEU A 43 -5.22 -4.94 11.45
C LEU A 43 -3.74 -4.77 11.81
N GLU A 44 -2.85 -5.08 10.88
CA GLU A 44 -1.43 -5.27 11.14
C GLU A 44 -1.23 -6.19 12.36
N ASN A 45 -0.66 -5.70 13.45
CA ASN A 45 -0.43 -6.50 14.65
C ASN A 45 -1.58 -6.41 15.68
N ASN A 46 -2.55 -5.52 15.47
CA ASN A 46 -3.53 -5.15 16.48
C ASN A 46 -4.87 -5.87 16.26
N LEU A 47 -5.47 -6.37 17.34
CA LEU A 47 -6.87 -6.79 17.33
C LEU A 47 -7.74 -5.53 17.37
N VAL A 48 -8.69 -5.42 16.45
CA VAL A 48 -9.51 -4.23 16.26
C VAL A 48 -10.99 -4.60 16.27
N ASP A 49 -11.81 -3.79 16.95
CA ASP A 49 -13.26 -3.91 16.91
C ASP A 49 -13.78 -3.48 15.53
N PHE A 50 -14.79 -4.16 15.00
CA PHE A 50 -15.37 -3.83 13.68
C PHE A 50 -15.71 -2.33 13.51
N GLU A 51 -16.23 -1.70 14.57
CA GLU A 51 -16.58 -0.27 14.53
C GLU A 51 -15.39 0.67 14.44
N LYS A 52 -14.20 0.24 14.88
CA LYS A 52 -12.97 1.04 14.89
C LYS A 52 -12.10 0.86 13.64
N VAL A 53 -12.40 -0.12 12.79
CA VAL A 53 -11.58 -0.43 11.59
C VAL A 53 -11.32 0.81 10.73
N ASN A 54 -12.32 1.66 10.50
CA ASN A 54 -12.17 2.90 9.74
C ASN A 54 -11.11 3.81 10.40
N ASN A 55 -11.31 4.16 11.67
CA ASN A 55 -10.45 5.07 12.39
C ASN A 55 -9.01 4.54 12.50
N ASP A 56 -8.86 3.25 12.80
CA ASP A 56 -7.53 2.64 12.95
C ASP A 56 -6.80 2.53 11.61
N THR A 57 -7.52 2.28 10.50
CA THR A 57 -6.97 2.34 9.15
C THR A 57 -6.51 3.75 8.79
N ALA A 58 -7.35 4.76 9.07
CA ALA A 58 -7.03 6.16 8.80
C ALA A 58 -5.76 6.59 9.56
N ASN A 59 -5.65 6.22 10.84
CA ASN A 59 -4.49 6.54 11.65
C ASN A 59 -3.22 5.88 11.10
N LEU A 60 -3.26 4.58 10.79
CA LEU A 60 -2.12 3.87 10.20
C LEU A 60 -1.62 4.49 8.90
N VAL A 61 -2.55 4.83 8.00
CA VAL A 61 -2.19 5.44 6.72
C VAL A 61 -1.64 6.85 6.93
N ASN A 62 -2.31 7.68 7.71
CA ASN A 62 -1.86 9.06 7.96
C ASN A 62 -0.49 9.09 8.65
N ASP A 63 -0.26 8.23 9.63
CA ASP A 63 1.05 8.11 10.29
C ASP A 63 2.13 7.72 9.27
N HIS A 64 1.84 6.79 8.35
CA HIS A 64 2.79 6.44 7.29
C HIS A 64 3.07 7.61 6.34
N LEU A 65 2.03 8.33 5.90
CA LEU A 65 2.17 9.48 5.01
C LEU A 65 3.00 10.59 5.64
N LEU A 66 2.77 10.89 6.92
CA LEU A 66 3.52 11.89 7.67
C LEU A 66 5.00 11.52 7.83
N ASN A 67 5.32 10.24 7.98
CA ASN A 67 6.68 9.76 8.22
C ASN A 67 7.48 9.46 6.94
N SER A 68 6.82 9.12 5.83
CA SER A 68 7.48 8.65 4.61
C SER A 68 8.02 9.77 3.71
N ASN A 69 7.63 11.04 3.94
CA ASN A 69 7.91 12.18 3.05
C ASN A 69 7.54 11.91 1.58
N ALA A 70 6.70 10.93 1.30
CA ALA A 70 6.33 10.52 -0.04
C ALA A 70 5.08 11.28 -0.49
N GLU A 71 5.21 12.04 -1.58
CA GLU A 71 4.10 12.83 -2.13
C GLU A 71 3.08 11.96 -2.88
N ASN A 72 3.47 10.77 -3.33
CA ASN A 72 2.68 9.86 -4.15
C ASN A 72 2.68 8.43 -3.60
N VAL A 73 1.96 8.22 -2.50
CA VAL A 73 1.76 6.87 -1.93
C VAL A 73 0.48 6.25 -2.50
N ASN A 74 0.61 5.03 -3.03
CA ASN A 74 -0.49 4.14 -3.34
C ASN A 74 -0.74 3.21 -2.15
N VAL A 75 -1.96 3.17 -1.64
CA VAL A 75 -2.32 2.30 -0.52
C VAL A 75 -2.94 1.02 -1.05
N VAL A 76 -2.46 -0.13 -0.56
CA VAL A 76 -3.00 -1.43 -0.95
C VAL A 76 -3.41 -2.21 0.30
N TYR A 77 -4.71 -2.42 0.45
CA TYR A 77 -5.30 -3.25 1.50
C TYR A 77 -5.20 -4.72 1.10
N ARG A 78 -4.44 -5.50 1.86
CA ARG A 78 -4.35 -6.96 1.70
C ARG A 78 -5.23 -7.63 2.75
N ILE A 79 -6.37 -8.14 2.32
CA ILE A 79 -7.36 -8.78 3.18
C ILE A 79 -7.20 -10.29 3.07
N TYR A 80 -6.70 -10.90 4.14
CA TYR A 80 -6.56 -12.34 4.24
C TYR A 80 -7.71 -12.86 5.10
N ALA A 81 -8.60 -13.64 4.52
CA ALA A 81 -9.78 -14.15 5.20
C ALA A 81 -9.71 -15.67 5.31
N ASP A 82 -10.14 -16.22 6.44
CA ASP A 82 -10.42 -17.65 6.52
C ASP A 82 -11.44 -18.06 5.44
N LYS A 83 -11.20 -19.17 4.74
CA LYS A 83 -12.07 -19.63 3.66
C LYS A 83 -13.52 -19.90 4.08
N THR A 84 -13.75 -20.14 5.37
CA THR A 84 -15.09 -20.40 5.93
C THR A 84 -15.88 -19.12 6.19
N LEU A 85 -15.22 -17.96 6.15
CA LEU A 85 -15.82 -16.66 6.43
C LEU A 85 -16.76 -16.23 5.30
N SER A 86 -17.88 -15.62 5.65
CA SER A 86 -18.82 -15.14 4.64
C SER A 86 -18.21 -14.00 3.81
N LYS A 87 -18.43 -14.03 2.50
CA LYS A 87 -17.99 -12.97 1.58
C LYS A 87 -18.54 -11.59 1.98
N ASP A 88 -19.75 -11.55 2.54
CA ASP A 88 -20.36 -10.30 2.99
C ASP A 88 -19.58 -9.66 4.12
N PHE A 89 -19.11 -10.45 5.10
CA PHE A 89 -18.30 -9.91 6.19
C PHE A 89 -16.95 -9.39 5.69
N ILE A 90 -16.31 -10.11 4.76
CA ILE A 90 -15.06 -9.65 4.11
C ILE A 90 -15.28 -8.29 3.42
N LYS A 91 -16.36 -8.16 2.65
CA LYS A 91 -16.74 -6.91 1.97
C LYS A 91 -17.05 -5.77 2.95
N MET A 92 -17.72 -6.06 4.06
CA MET A 92 -18.01 -5.05 5.08
C MET A 92 -16.73 -4.50 5.72
N VAL A 93 -15.74 -5.36 5.98
CA VAL A 93 -14.44 -4.92 6.51
C VAL A 93 -13.65 -4.13 5.47
N ASP A 94 -13.62 -4.61 4.22
CA ASP A 94 -12.99 -3.89 3.10
C ASP A 94 -13.56 -2.47 2.95
N GLN A 95 -14.89 -2.35 2.97
CA GLN A 95 -15.56 -1.05 2.90
C GLN A 95 -15.19 -0.17 4.09
N LYS A 96 -15.15 -0.71 5.32
CA LYS A 96 -14.70 0.07 6.50
C LYS A 96 -13.26 0.57 6.36
N MET A 97 -12.36 -0.21 5.77
CA MET A 97 -10.98 0.23 5.49
C MET A 97 -10.94 1.36 4.46
N LEU A 98 -11.69 1.21 3.36
CA LEU A 98 -11.83 2.25 2.33
C LEU A 98 -12.48 3.52 2.87
N ASP A 99 -13.46 3.41 3.77
CA ASP A 99 -14.08 4.55 4.45
C ASP A 99 -13.08 5.29 5.37
N GLY A 100 -12.05 4.60 5.87
CA GLY A 100 -10.96 5.21 6.63
C GLY A 100 -9.97 5.96 5.74
N TYR A 101 -9.65 5.40 4.57
CA TYR A 101 -8.83 6.07 3.56
C TYR A 101 -9.07 5.46 2.16
N ASN A 102 -9.47 6.27 1.19
CA ASN A 102 -9.77 5.80 -0.18
C ASN A 102 -8.90 6.45 -1.28
N LYS A 103 -8.10 7.47 -0.94
CA LYS A 103 -7.31 8.21 -1.93
C LYS A 103 -6.17 7.33 -2.44
N ASN A 104 -6.12 7.04 -3.73
CA ASN A 104 -5.12 6.13 -4.32
C ASN A 104 -5.07 4.77 -3.59
N ALA A 105 -6.22 4.32 -3.07
CA ALA A 105 -6.33 3.06 -2.36
C ALA A 105 -6.93 1.97 -3.25
N SER A 106 -6.51 0.73 -3.04
CA SER A 106 -7.09 -0.46 -3.67
C SER A 106 -7.02 -1.65 -2.73
N SER A 107 -7.86 -2.67 -2.99
CA SER A 107 -7.93 -3.86 -2.14
C SER A 107 -7.58 -5.13 -2.91
N MET A 108 -6.95 -6.06 -2.21
CA MET A 108 -6.65 -7.41 -2.67
C MET A 108 -7.19 -8.39 -1.63
N HIS A 109 -7.97 -9.39 -2.06
CA HIS A 109 -8.56 -10.38 -1.17
C HIS A 109 -7.92 -11.77 -1.40
N PHE A 110 -7.62 -12.45 -0.31
CA PHE A 110 -7.01 -13.77 -0.28
C PHE A 110 -7.84 -14.68 0.64
N LEU A 111 -8.25 -15.86 0.17
CA LEU A 111 -8.82 -16.88 1.06
C LEU A 111 -7.70 -17.79 1.55
N LEU A 112 -7.69 -18.03 2.85
CA LEU A 112 -6.75 -18.93 3.49
C LEU A 112 -7.45 -20.27 3.77
N GLU A 113 -6.95 -21.34 3.16
CA GLU A 113 -7.37 -22.69 3.48
C GLU A 113 -6.64 -23.18 4.73
N ASN A 114 -7.39 -23.37 5.83
CA ASN A 114 -7.01 -24.06 7.07
C ASN A 114 -5.99 -23.36 8.01
N GLN A 115 -6.48 -23.06 9.22
CA GLN A 115 -6.11 -23.55 10.58
C GLN A 115 -4.65 -23.97 10.95
N LYS A 116 -3.71 -24.12 10.01
CA LYS A 116 -2.33 -24.58 10.30
C LYS A 116 -1.32 -23.46 10.49
N ILE A 117 -1.64 -22.23 10.09
CA ILE A 117 -0.76 -21.08 10.29
C ILE A 117 -1.27 -20.29 11.48
N ASN A 118 -0.48 -20.25 12.55
CA ASN A 118 -0.77 -19.36 13.67
C ASN A 118 -0.51 -17.91 13.24
N LEU A 119 -1.58 -17.20 12.90
CA LEU A 119 -1.58 -15.79 12.52
C LEU A 119 -1.84 -14.86 13.72
N ASN A 120 -1.96 -15.42 14.94
CA ASN A 120 -2.10 -14.65 16.19
C ASN A 120 -0.76 -14.25 16.79
N VAL A 121 0.21 -13.94 15.94
CA VAL A 121 1.57 -13.55 16.34
C VAL A 121 1.94 -12.22 15.69
N PRO A 122 2.87 -11.45 16.27
CA PRO A 122 3.42 -10.28 15.60
C PRO A 122 4.01 -10.64 14.23
N ASN A 123 3.85 -9.73 13.26
CA ASN A 123 4.34 -9.84 11.89
C ASN A 123 3.85 -11.10 11.15
N TRP A 124 2.63 -11.55 11.45
CA TRP A 124 2.02 -12.73 10.82
C TRP A 124 1.97 -12.65 9.29
N PHE A 125 1.82 -11.46 8.73
CA PHE A 125 1.75 -11.25 7.29
C PHE A 125 3.06 -11.65 6.58
N GLN A 126 4.22 -11.53 7.24
CA GLN A 126 5.51 -11.99 6.68
C GLN A 126 5.53 -13.52 6.53
N LYS A 127 4.79 -14.24 7.37
CA LYS A 127 4.68 -15.71 7.26
C LYS A 127 3.81 -16.12 6.07
N LEU A 128 2.93 -15.23 5.60
CA LEU A 128 2.09 -15.48 4.42
C LEU A 128 2.84 -15.26 3.11
N GLU A 129 3.86 -14.40 3.08
CA GLU A 129 4.73 -14.24 1.90
C GLU A 129 5.51 -15.53 1.58
N ALA A 130 5.73 -16.40 2.58
CA ALA A 130 6.34 -17.71 2.41
C ALA A 130 5.35 -18.81 1.97
N VAL A 131 4.05 -18.50 1.87
CA VAL A 131 2.99 -19.44 1.51
C VAL A 131 2.42 -19.04 0.15
N ASN A 132 2.21 -20.00 -0.74
CA ASN A 132 1.68 -19.72 -2.08
C ASN A 132 0.19 -19.35 -1.97
N LEU A 133 -0.13 -18.05 -1.93
CA LEU A 133 -1.49 -17.56 -1.75
C LEU A 133 -2.26 -17.56 -3.07
N GLU A 134 -3.42 -18.23 -3.11
CA GLU A 134 -4.36 -18.08 -4.21
C GLU A 134 -5.10 -16.74 -4.08
N LYS A 135 -4.83 -15.83 -5.02
CA LYS A 135 -5.54 -14.55 -5.12
C LYS A 135 -6.97 -14.78 -5.61
N ILE A 136 -7.97 -14.29 -4.88
CA ILE A 136 -9.35 -14.28 -5.37
C ILE A 136 -9.45 -13.18 -6.42
N LYS A 137 -9.88 -13.51 -7.64
CA LYS A 137 -10.33 -12.48 -8.59
C LYS A 137 -11.70 -11.96 -8.12
N GLY A 138 -11.75 -10.66 -7.82
CA GLY A 138 -13.00 -9.93 -7.56
C GLY A 138 -13.87 -9.85 -8.80
#